data_AF-A0A087HB69-F1
#
_entry.id   AF-A0A087HB69-F1
#
_cell.length_a   1.000
_cell.length_b   1.000
_cell.length_c   1.000
_cell.angle_alpha   90.00
_cell.angle_beta   90.00
_cell.angle_gamma   90.00
#
_symmetry.space_group_name_H-M   'P 1'
#
loop_
_entity.id
_entity.type
_entity.pdbx_description
1 polymer ?
#
loop_
_entity_poly.entity_id
_entity_poly.type
_entity_poly.pdbx_seq_one_letter_code
_entity_poly.pdbx_strand_id
1 'polypeptide(L)'
;MWGFSQVLAVDTFKDPLNGYLYDGDHCEFGVDVSIPFLFEKSELFTAENFQNLRFTWTIPGFSTLFKVTYYSDVCSIGGRNWIIHVDPNGHATGEGKVLSMYLNLDVNEKFRPYEKIYVRAKLRVLNQLQLNNFEKQLDDWYQGPAYGA
;
A
#
# COMPACT_ATOMS: atom_id res chain seq x y z
N MET A 1 -13.45 6.86 31.20
CA MET A 1 -12.54 7.51 32.17
C MET A 1 -11.13 7.17 31.71
N TRP A 2 -10.32 8.14 31.31
CA TRP A 2 -8.94 7.92 30.86
C TRP A 2 -8.02 8.08 32.08
N GLY A 3 -7.16 7.08 32.33
CA GLY A 3 -6.29 6.98 33.52
C GLY A 3 -6.53 5.66 34.28
N PHE A 4 -5.48 5.13 34.91
CA PHE A 4 -5.61 4.00 35.83
C PHE A 4 -6.11 4.54 37.17
N SER A 5 -7.29 4.12 37.63
CA SER A 5 -7.73 4.40 38.99
C SER A 5 -6.87 3.61 39.96
N GLN A 6 -5.82 4.21 40.49
CA GLN A 6 -5.18 3.70 41.70
C GLN A 6 -6.03 4.16 42.89
N VAL A 7 -6.75 3.22 43.47
CA VAL A 7 -7.55 3.47 44.67
C VAL A 7 -6.66 3.24 45.88
N LEU A 8 -6.54 4.26 46.73
CA LEU A 8 -5.83 4.21 48.00
C LEU A 8 -6.84 4.02 49.13
N ALA A 9 -6.59 3.10 50.05
CA ALA A 9 -7.45 2.90 51.22
C ALA A 9 -7.43 4.14 52.13
N VAL A 10 -8.58 4.51 52.69
CA VAL A 10 -8.73 5.72 53.50
C VAL A 10 -7.81 5.71 54.72
N ASP A 11 -7.65 4.55 55.37
CA ASP A 11 -6.78 4.43 56.54
C ASP A 11 -5.31 4.65 56.16
N THR A 12 -4.89 4.15 54.99
CA THR A 12 -3.53 4.38 54.46
C THR A 12 -3.31 5.83 54.07
N PHE A 13 -4.31 6.49 53.47
CA PHE A 13 -4.24 7.91 53.12
C PHE A 13 -4.16 8.81 54.36
N LYS A 14 -4.86 8.46 55.44
CA LYS A 14 -4.92 9.23 56.69
C LYS A 14 -3.76 8.97 57.65
N ASP A 15 -2.98 7.90 57.43
CA ASP A 15 -1.82 7.58 58.26
C ASP A 15 -0.71 8.62 58.05
N PRO A 16 -0.34 9.39 59.10
CA PRO A 16 0.69 10.42 59.00
C PRO A 16 2.07 9.89 58.57
N LEU A 17 2.34 8.59 58.78
CA LEU A 17 3.60 7.96 58.40
C LEU A 17 3.77 7.83 56.88
N ASN A 18 2.69 7.85 56.12
CA ASN A 18 2.73 7.71 54.66
C ASN A 18 2.93 9.05 53.93
N GLY A 19 2.83 10.18 54.63
CA GLY A 19 3.16 11.51 54.10
C GLY A 19 2.19 12.06 53.05
N TYR A 20 1.00 11.48 52.89
CA TYR A 20 -0.02 11.97 51.95
C TYR A 20 -0.70 13.25 52.43
N LEU A 21 -0.82 13.44 53.74
CA LEU A 21 -1.39 14.63 54.36
C LEU A 21 -0.28 15.50 54.95
N TYR A 22 -0.34 16.79 54.68
CA TYR A 22 0.48 17.82 55.33
C TYR A 22 -0.44 18.91 55.91
N ASP A 23 0.08 19.71 56.85
CA ASP A 23 -0.66 20.81 57.49
C ASP A 23 -2.07 20.44 57.98
N GLY A 24 -2.21 19.21 58.50
CA GLY A 24 -3.46 18.66 59.00
C GLY A 24 -4.22 17.87 57.93
N ASP A 25 -5.00 18.54 57.12
CA ASP A 25 -5.92 17.94 56.14
C ASP A 25 -5.60 18.30 54.67
N HIS A 26 -4.41 18.86 54.42
CA HIS A 26 -3.99 19.28 53.09
C HIS A 26 -3.26 18.15 52.36
N CYS A 27 -3.51 18.01 51.07
CA CYS A 27 -2.90 17.00 50.21
C CYS A 27 -2.69 17.58 48.81
N GLU A 28 -1.61 17.19 48.15
CA GLU A 28 -1.33 17.56 46.77
C GLU A 28 -1.21 16.31 45.89
N PHE A 29 -1.78 16.38 44.70
CA PHE A 29 -1.71 15.32 43.70
C PHE A 29 -1.16 15.89 42.39
N GLY A 30 -0.11 15.26 41.87
CA GLY A 30 0.39 15.52 40.52
C GLY A 30 -0.35 14.67 39.50
N VAL A 31 -0.81 15.28 38.41
CA VAL A 31 -1.30 14.57 37.23
C VAL A 31 -0.34 14.85 36.07
N ASP A 32 0.13 13.80 35.43
CA ASP A 32 0.83 13.93 34.15
C ASP A 32 -0.18 13.80 33.02
N VAL A 33 -0.28 14.86 32.21
CA VAL A 33 -1.18 14.92 31.06
C VAL A 33 -0.33 14.91 29.80
N SER A 34 -0.16 13.73 29.23
CA SER A 34 0.44 13.58 27.91
C SER A 34 -0.61 13.77 26.82
N ILE A 35 -0.51 14.88 26.07
CA ILE A 35 -1.27 15.07 24.84
C ILE A 35 -0.41 14.50 23.70
N PRO A 36 -0.81 13.40 23.04
CA PRO A 36 -0.09 12.94 21.86
C PRO A 36 -0.17 14.04 20.80
N PHE A 37 0.96 14.41 20.21
CA PHE A 37 0.98 15.31 19.05
C PHE A 37 0.02 14.75 17.99
N LEU A 38 -0.91 15.59 17.53
CA LEU A 38 -1.70 15.26 16.35
C LEU A 38 -0.70 15.13 15.20
N PHE A 39 -0.56 13.93 14.63
CA PHE A 39 0.27 13.74 13.45
C PHE A 39 -0.13 14.77 12.39
N GLU A 40 0.78 15.70 12.04
CA GLU A 40 0.49 16.72 11.02
C GLU A 40 0.15 16.09 9.66
N LYS A 41 0.62 14.85 9.43
CA LYS A 41 0.32 14.04 8.26
C LYS A 41 0.06 12.60 8.71
N SER A 42 -1.14 12.10 8.42
CA SER A 42 -1.48 10.69 8.56
C SER A 42 -1.83 10.13 7.18
N GLU A 43 -1.27 8.98 6.82
CA GLU A 43 -1.66 8.23 5.61
C GLU A 43 -2.58 7.06 6.03
N LEU A 44 -3.65 6.83 5.28
CA LEU A 44 -4.51 5.66 5.46
C LEU A 44 -4.12 4.60 4.43
N PHE A 45 -3.68 3.42 4.91
CA PHE A 45 -3.43 2.27 4.05
C PHE A 45 -4.67 1.36 4.04
N THR A 46 -5.31 1.26 2.89
CA THR A 46 -6.44 0.36 2.67
C THR A 46 -5.98 -0.82 1.83
N ALA A 47 -6.05 -2.04 2.38
CA ALA A 47 -5.88 -3.26 1.62
C ALA A 47 -7.25 -3.82 1.25
N GLU A 48 -7.56 -3.81 -0.04
CA GLU A 48 -8.80 -4.37 -0.57
C GLU A 48 -8.54 -5.76 -1.17
N ASN A 49 -9.43 -6.72 -0.90
CA ASN A 49 -9.34 -8.06 -1.45
C ASN A 49 -10.37 -8.20 -2.58
N PHE A 50 -9.89 -8.40 -3.80
CA PHE A 50 -10.73 -8.42 -4.99
C PHE A 50 -10.96 -9.84 -5.51
N GLN A 51 -12.14 -10.05 -6.08
CA GLN A 51 -12.46 -11.27 -6.83
C GLN A 51 -11.88 -11.16 -8.26
N ASN A 52 -11.55 -12.28 -8.90
CA ASN A 52 -11.06 -12.33 -10.28
C ASN A 52 -9.79 -11.52 -10.58
N LEU A 53 -8.74 -11.70 -9.77
CA LEU A 53 -7.43 -11.05 -9.89
C LEU A 53 -6.58 -11.48 -11.11
N ARG A 54 -7.18 -12.09 -12.13
CA ARG A 54 -6.45 -12.66 -13.27
C ARG A 54 -6.96 -12.10 -14.59
N PHE A 55 -6.07 -11.45 -15.31
CA PHE A 55 -6.23 -11.08 -16.70
C PHE A 55 -5.31 -11.92 -17.58
N THR A 56 -5.81 -12.32 -18.75
CA THR A 56 -5.03 -13.03 -19.76
C THR A 56 -5.22 -12.34 -21.10
N TRP A 57 -4.10 -12.01 -21.75
CA TRP A 57 -4.08 -11.44 -23.08
C TRP A 57 -3.36 -12.39 -24.04
N THR A 58 -4.01 -12.71 -25.16
CA THR A 58 -3.44 -13.54 -26.22
C THR A 58 -2.99 -12.65 -27.38
N ILE A 59 -1.74 -12.78 -27.78
CA ILE A 59 -1.18 -12.05 -28.92
C ILE A 59 -1.08 -13.00 -30.13
N PRO A 60 -2.01 -12.93 -31.09
CA PRO A 60 -1.95 -13.77 -32.28
C PRO A 60 -0.81 -13.33 -33.20
N GLY A 61 -0.20 -14.29 -33.90
CA GLY A 61 0.84 -14.00 -34.89
C GLY A 61 2.08 -13.32 -34.28
N PHE A 62 2.51 -13.73 -33.09
CA PHE A 62 3.61 -13.08 -32.36
C PHE A 62 4.90 -12.91 -33.19
N SER A 63 5.22 -13.88 -34.06
CA SER A 63 6.38 -13.82 -34.96
C SER A 63 6.27 -12.80 -36.10
N THR A 64 5.09 -12.22 -36.29
CA THR A 64 4.81 -11.19 -37.31
C THR A 64 4.63 -9.79 -36.71
N LEU A 65 5.02 -9.61 -35.45
CA LEU A 65 5.00 -8.31 -34.79
C LEU A 65 6.24 -7.51 -35.17
N PHE A 66 6.02 -6.32 -35.75
CA PHE A 66 7.08 -5.41 -36.20
C PHE A 66 7.09 -4.07 -35.48
N LYS A 67 6.07 -3.76 -34.67
CA LYS A 67 6.05 -2.54 -33.86
C LYS A 67 6.96 -2.74 -32.64
N VAL A 68 7.49 -1.63 -32.14
CA VAL A 68 8.29 -1.62 -30.92
C VAL A 68 7.48 -2.09 -29.71
N THR A 69 6.24 -1.60 -29.59
CA THR A 69 5.38 -1.83 -28.42
C THR A 69 3.97 -2.23 -28.84
N TYR A 70 3.36 -3.12 -28.05
CA TYR A 70 1.97 -3.54 -28.16
C TYR A 70 1.28 -3.42 -26.80
N TYR A 71 0.00 -3.10 -26.82
CA TYR A 71 -0.83 -2.91 -25.63
C TYR A 71 -1.99 -3.91 -25.64
N SER A 72 -2.33 -4.42 -24.46
CA SER A 72 -3.55 -5.19 -24.25
C SER A 72 -4.80 -4.31 -24.29
N ASP A 73 -5.97 -4.94 -24.31
CA ASP A 73 -7.19 -4.28 -23.86
C ASP A 73 -7.08 -3.87 -22.39
N VAL A 74 -7.90 -2.91 -21.99
CA VAL A 74 -8.00 -2.45 -20.60
C VAL A 74 -8.60 -3.55 -19.73
N CYS A 75 -7.96 -3.83 -18.60
CA CYS A 75 -8.47 -4.74 -17.59
C CYS A 75 -8.79 -4.00 -16.30
N SER A 76 -10.06 -4.08 -15.87
CA SER A 76 -10.50 -3.51 -14.59
C SER A 76 -10.32 -4.52 -13.47
N ILE A 77 -9.28 -4.34 -12.65
CA ILE A 77 -9.01 -5.16 -11.45
C ILE A 77 -8.79 -4.23 -10.28
N GLY A 78 -9.50 -4.50 -9.18
CA GLY A 78 -9.32 -3.76 -7.95
C GLY A 78 -9.80 -2.32 -7.99
N GLY A 79 -10.89 -2.07 -8.73
CA GLY A 79 -11.41 -0.71 -8.93
C GLY A 79 -10.50 0.18 -9.78
N ARG A 80 -9.47 -0.39 -10.41
CA ARG A 80 -8.49 0.31 -11.25
C ARG A 80 -8.41 -0.33 -12.62
N ASN A 81 -8.16 0.48 -13.63
CA ASN A 81 -7.95 0.05 -15.00
C ASN A 81 -6.46 -0.10 -15.28
N TRP A 82 -6.10 -1.27 -15.78
CA TRP A 82 -4.73 -1.67 -16.07
C TRP A 82 -4.57 -2.02 -17.54
N ILE A 83 -3.37 -1.82 -18.07
CA ILE A 83 -2.96 -2.26 -19.40
C ILE A 83 -1.64 -3.00 -19.25
N ILE A 84 -1.53 -4.16 -19.90
CA ILE A 84 -0.24 -4.82 -20.11
C ILE A 84 0.36 -4.26 -21.38
N HIS A 85 1.61 -3.83 -21.33
CA HIS A 85 2.38 -3.53 -22.54
C HIS A 85 3.55 -4.48 -22.69
N VAL A 86 3.84 -4.80 -23.95
CA VAL A 86 4.87 -5.76 -24.34
C VAL A 86 5.71 -5.16 -25.46
N ASP A 87 7.03 -5.20 -25.26
CA ASP A 87 8.03 -4.90 -26.28
C ASP A 87 8.66 -6.23 -26.74
N PRO A 88 8.27 -6.78 -27.91
CA PRO A 88 8.70 -8.11 -28.34
C PRO A 88 10.21 -8.28 -28.47
N ASN A 89 10.89 -7.21 -28.84
CA ASN A 89 12.34 -7.16 -29.00
C ASN A 89 13.05 -6.57 -27.76
N GLY A 90 12.34 -6.41 -26.65
CA GLY A 90 12.91 -5.91 -25.40
C GLY A 90 13.06 -4.39 -25.37
N HIS A 91 13.37 -3.90 -24.18
CA HIS A 91 13.50 -2.48 -23.87
C HIS A 91 14.70 -2.22 -22.96
N ALA A 92 15.31 -1.04 -23.07
CA ALA A 92 16.46 -0.60 -22.28
C ALA A 92 17.59 -1.65 -22.28
N THR A 93 17.98 -2.16 -21.10
CA THR A 93 19.08 -3.12 -20.98
C THR A 93 18.80 -4.48 -21.64
N GLY A 94 17.53 -4.77 -21.96
CA GLY A 94 17.07 -5.99 -22.62
C GLY A 94 16.88 -5.86 -24.14
N GLU A 95 17.12 -4.69 -24.72
CA GLU A 95 16.87 -4.45 -26.15
C GLU A 95 17.62 -5.44 -27.06
N GLY A 96 16.92 -5.98 -28.05
CA GLY A 96 17.40 -6.96 -29.02
C GLY A 96 17.58 -8.39 -28.50
N LYS A 97 17.32 -8.66 -27.22
CA LYS A 97 17.73 -9.92 -26.57
C LYS A 97 16.63 -10.66 -25.82
N VAL A 98 15.67 -9.92 -25.27
CA VAL A 98 14.62 -10.48 -24.41
C VAL A 98 13.26 -9.91 -24.76
N LEU A 99 12.21 -10.56 -24.27
CA LEU A 99 10.88 -9.98 -24.22
C LEU A 99 10.78 -9.06 -23.00
N SER A 100 10.39 -7.81 -23.19
CA SER A 100 10.04 -6.93 -22.07
C SER A 100 8.52 -6.84 -21.93
N MET A 101 8.02 -6.92 -20.70
CA MET A 101 6.61 -6.89 -20.37
C MET A 101 6.41 -6.11 -19.08
N TYR A 102 5.37 -5.28 -19.04
CA TYR A 102 5.11 -4.35 -17.96
C TYR A 102 3.61 -4.25 -17.68
N LEU A 103 3.28 -3.83 -16.46
CA LEU A 103 1.93 -3.49 -16.04
C LEU A 103 1.85 -1.96 -15.87
N ASN A 104 0.91 -1.33 -16.57
CA ASN A 104 0.66 0.10 -16.46
C ASN A 104 -0.76 0.34 -15.96
N LEU A 105 -0.97 1.46 -15.26
CA LEU A 105 -2.31 2.03 -15.15
C LEU A 105 -2.75 2.57 -16.51
N ASP A 106 -4.05 2.47 -16.79
CA ASP A 106 -4.62 3.10 -17.98
C ASP A 106 -4.37 4.62 -17.95
N VAL A 107 -4.15 5.21 -19.12
CA VAL A 107 -3.86 6.65 -19.24
C VAL A 107 -5.02 7.53 -18.75
N ASN A 108 -6.25 6.99 -18.72
CA ASN A 108 -7.43 7.70 -18.25
C ASN A 108 -7.71 7.45 -16.75
N GLU A 109 -6.86 6.68 -16.05
CA GLU A 109 -7.00 6.50 -14.60
C GLU A 109 -6.86 7.83 -13.87
N LYS A 110 -7.73 8.02 -12.88
CA LYS A 110 -7.76 9.22 -12.06
C LYS A 110 -7.27 8.89 -10.66
N PHE A 111 -6.26 9.63 -10.24
CA PHE A 111 -5.77 9.58 -8.88
C PHE A 111 -6.54 10.58 -8.02
N ARG A 112 -6.90 10.17 -6.81
CA ARG A 112 -7.31 11.12 -5.78
C ARG A 112 -6.11 11.96 -5.37
N PRO A 113 -6.31 13.20 -4.87
CA PRO A 113 -5.20 13.99 -4.32
C PRO A 113 -4.40 13.17 -3.28
N TYR A 114 -3.07 13.19 -3.43
CA TYR A 114 -2.12 12.47 -2.57
C TYR A 114 -2.23 10.94 -2.58
N GLU A 115 -2.97 10.36 -3.52
CA GLU A 115 -3.12 8.91 -3.63
C GLU A 115 -1.86 8.23 -4.18
N LYS A 116 -1.47 7.14 -3.52
CA LYS A 116 -0.45 6.20 -3.98
C LYS A 116 -1.08 4.82 -4.06
N ILE A 117 -0.88 4.13 -5.17
CA ILE A 117 -1.43 2.79 -5.40
C ILE A 117 -0.28 1.80 -5.31
N TYR A 118 -0.31 0.97 -4.28
CA TYR A 118 0.61 -0.15 -4.16
C TYR A 118 0.10 -1.36 -4.94
N VAL A 119 0.96 -1.97 -5.75
CA VAL A 119 0.63 -3.15 -6.54
C VAL A 119 1.63 -4.24 -6.30
N ARG A 120 1.12 -5.39 -5.87
CA ARG A 120 1.84 -6.66 -5.91
C ARG A 120 1.15 -7.60 -6.89
N ALA A 121 1.85 -7.96 -7.97
CA ALA A 121 1.30 -8.79 -9.03
C ALA A 121 2.31 -9.83 -9.51
N LYS A 122 1.84 -10.77 -10.34
CA LYS A 122 2.69 -11.70 -11.09
C LYS A 122 2.44 -11.53 -12.58
N LEU A 123 3.47 -11.14 -13.32
CA LEU A 123 3.46 -11.18 -14.77
C LEU A 123 3.90 -12.56 -15.24
N ARG A 124 3.17 -13.14 -16.20
CA ARG A 124 3.37 -14.54 -16.63
C ARG A 124 3.32 -14.66 -18.14
N VAL A 125 4.26 -15.42 -18.71
CA VAL A 125 4.16 -15.95 -20.06
C VAL A 125 3.74 -17.42 -19.94
N LEU A 126 2.54 -17.72 -20.43
CA LEU A 126 1.94 -19.02 -20.28
C LEU A 126 2.54 -20.03 -21.26
N ASN A 127 2.94 -21.18 -20.74
CA ASN A 127 3.40 -22.29 -21.56
C ASN A 127 2.20 -23.11 -22.06
N GLN A 128 2.00 -23.15 -23.38
CA GLN A 128 0.87 -23.85 -23.98
C GLN A 128 0.94 -25.38 -23.85
N LEU A 129 2.12 -25.94 -23.58
CA LEU A 129 2.33 -27.38 -23.38
C LEU A 129 2.04 -27.83 -21.93
N GLN A 130 1.39 -27.00 -21.12
CA GLN A 130 1.10 -27.24 -19.69
C GLN A 130 2.36 -27.50 -18.83
N LEU A 131 3.52 -27.09 -19.32
CA LEU A 131 4.76 -27.04 -18.55
C LEU A 131 4.79 -25.77 -17.68
N ASN A 132 5.90 -25.58 -16.95
CA ASN A 132 6.10 -24.40 -16.13
C ASN A 132 6.02 -23.11 -16.96
N ASN A 133 5.23 -22.16 -16.46
CA ASN A 133 5.15 -20.81 -17.00
C ASN A 133 6.41 -20.03 -16.64
N PHE A 134 6.80 -19.07 -17.48
CA PHE A 134 7.76 -18.06 -17.06
C PHE A 134 7.00 -17.00 -16.25
N GLU A 135 7.46 -16.72 -15.03
CA GLU A 135 6.81 -15.73 -14.17
C GLU A 135 7.80 -14.80 -13.47
N LYS A 136 7.38 -13.55 -13.30
CA LYS A 136 8.10 -12.53 -12.53
C LYS A 136 7.13 -11.82 -11.60
N GLN A 137 7.56 -11.59 -10.37
CA GLN A 137 6.81 -10.81 -9.40
C GLN A 137 7.06 -9.32 -9.66
N LEU A 138 5.98 -8.54 -9.58
CA LEU A 138 5.95 -7.10 -9.58
C LEU A 138 5.60 -6.63 -8.17
N ASP A 139 6.31 -5.64 -7.67
CA ASP A 139 6.12 -5.03 -6.35
C ASP A 139 6.46 -3.54 -6.48
N ASP A 140 5.46 -2.73 -6.83
CA ASP A 140 5.66 -1.35 -7.27
C ASP A 140 4.61 -0.38 -6.74
N TRP A 141 5.00 0.90 -6.66
CA TRP A 141 4.13 2.01 -6.29
C TRP A 141 3.82 2.89 -7.51
N TYR A 142 2.54 3.10 -7.77
CA TYR A 142 2.06 4.02 -8.80
C TYR A 142 1.59 5.31 -8.14
N GLN A 143 1.96 6.44 -8.74
CA GLN A 143 1.63 7.77 -8.24
C GLN A 143 1.04 8.60 -9.37
N GLY A 144 0.01 9.38 -9.05
CA GLY A 144 -0.55 10.35 -9.98
C GLY A 144 0.38 11.56 -10.15
N PRO A 145 0.12 12.43 -11.14
CA PRO A 145 0.80 13.71 -11.22
C PRO A 145 0.67 14.45 -9.88
N ALA A 146 1.79 14.99 -9.39
CA ALA A 146 1.84 15.66 -8.10
C ALA A 146 0.88 16.87 -8.08
N TYR A 147 -0.23 16.76 -7.36
CA TYR A 147 -1.04 17.91 -7.00
C TYR A 147 -0.36 18.63 -5.83
N GLY A 148 0.61 19.48 -6.16
CA GLY A 148 1.24 20.44 -5.25
C GLY A 148 2.42 19.89 -4.45
N ALA A 149 3.61 20.41 -4.77
CA ALA A 149 4.68 20.61 -3.78
C ALA A 149 4.43 21.96 -3.08
#